data_AF-A0A7R9TCM1-F1
#
_entry.id   AF-A0A7R9TCM1-F1
#
_cell.length_a   1.000
_cell.length_b   1.000
_cell.length_c   1.000
_cell.angle_alpha   90.00
_cell.angle_beta   90.00
_cell.angle_gamma   90.00
#
_symmetry.space_group_name_H-M   'P 1'
#
loop_
_entity.id
_entity.type
_entity.pdbx_description
1 polymer ?
#
loop_
_entity_poly.entity_id
_entity_poly.type
_entity_poly.pdbx_seq_one_letter_code
_entity_poly.pdbx_strand_id
1 'polypeptide(L)'
;PEGCGGACASRKRKLDDSDAPPAAGHTDEEEEDEDLPMVGHAVMDAEHSALGAALRGATTPAALAAAVAQMEEHFAHEEALMRDVGFGGSDGGDDGTPSARAGHVADHERIRDLAAAAVMRAVAAEALAPSDVKAILAAVADHTRRYDTLYAPAVAAATAA
;
A
#
# COMPACT_ATOMS: atom_id res chain seq x y z
N PRO A 1 67.36 7.96 14.88
CA PRO A 1 66.12 8.72 14.59
C PRO A 1 65.44 9.11 15.92
N GLU A 2 65.84 10.25 16.53
CA GLU A 2 65.27 11.59 16.26
C GLU A 2 63.74 11.59 16.54
N GLY A 3 63.13 12.40 17.40
CA GLY A 3 63.53 13.57 18.19
C GLY A 3 62.27 14.16 18.84
N CYS A 4 62.47 15.08 19.81
CA CYS A 4 61.50 15.97 20.48
C CYS A 4 60.38 16.50 19.54
N GLY A 5 59.15 16.77 19.97
CA GLY A 5 58.74 17.62 21.09
C GLY A 5 58.29 18.99 20.58
N GLY A 6 57.30 19.61 21.25
CA GLY A 6 57.18 21.07 21.27
C GLY A 6 56.12 21.70 20.36
N ALA A 7 55.31 22.53 20.99
CA ALA A 7 54.14 23.21 20.47
C ALA A 7 54.43 24.54 19.73
N CYS A 8 53.41 24.98 18.97
CA CYS A 8 52.95 26.36 18.74
C CYS A 8 53.92 27.46 18.21
N ALA A 9 53.61 28.03 17.04
CA ALA A 9 53.19 29.46 16.92
C ALA A 9 52.87 29.90 15.47
N SER A 10 51.57 30.13 15.23
CA SER A 10 50.94 31.33 14.65
C SER A 10 51.52 32.03 13.40
N ARG A 11 50.76 32.02 12.30
CA ARG A 11 50.51 33.27 11.55
C ARG A 11 49.10 33.32 10.92
N LYS A 12 48.39 34.36 11.35
CA LYS A 12 47.05 34.84 10.99
C LYS A 12 46.76 34.89 9.49
N ARG A 13 45.54 34.49 9.09
CA ARG A 13 44.66 35.30 8.24
C ARG A 13 43.19 35.18 8.70
N LYS A 14 42.71 36.27 9.32
CA LYS A 14 41.33 36.80 9.28
C LYS A 14 40.99 37.16 7.81
N LEU A 15 39.79 37.26 7.27
CA LEU A 15 38.34 37.13 7.56
C LEU A 15 37.71 36.92 6.14
N ASP A 16 36.62 36.19 5.94
CA ASP A 16 35.21 36.65 5.94
C ASP A 16 34.37 35.37 5.91
N ASP A 17 33.47 35.09 6.87
CA ASP A 17 32.13 35.65 7.05
C ASP A 17 31.17 35.38 5.87
N SER A 18 30.51 34.23 5.94
CA SER A 18 29.16 34.00 5.43
C SER A 18 28.58 32.79 6.18
N ASP A 19 28.08 33.10 7.38
CA ASP A 19 26.73 32.77 7.84
C ASP A 19 26.04 31.52 7.24
N ALA A 20 26.01 30.41 7.99
CA ALA A 20 24.82 29.57 8.23
C ALA A 20 25.13 28.41 9.20
N PRO A 21 24.21 28.09 10.15
CA PRO A 21 24.47 27.19 11.27
C PRO A 21 24.45 25.68 10.91
N PRO A 22 25.11 24.82 11.73
CA PRO A 22 24.97 23.38 11.68
C PRO A 22 23.79 22.90 12.57
N ALA A 23 22.76 22.30 11.97
CA ALA A 23 21.78 21.47 12.68
C ALA A 23 21.09 20.60 11.61
N ALA A 24 21.27 19.28 11.66
CA ALA A 24 20.37 18.41 12.40
C ALA A 24 18.91 18.65 12.00
N GLY A 25 18.45 17.84 11.06
CA GLY A 25 17.11 17.90 10.49
C GLY A 25 17.06 17.05 9.24
N HIS A 26 17.28 15.74 9.39
CA HIS A 26 16.50 14.83 8.55
C HIS A 26 15.08 15.07 9.05
N THR A 27 14.40 16.04 8.44
CA THR A 27 12.96 16.17 8.60
C THR A 27 12.42 14.85 8.12
N ASP A 28 11.74 14.15 9.01
CA ASP A 28 10.74 13.14 8.65
C ASP A 28 9.96 13.73 7.47
N GLU A 29 10.34 13.35 6.25
CA GLU A 29 9.51 13.57 5.09
C GLU A 29 8.29 12.72 5.39
N GLU A 30 7.20 13.43 5.67
CA GLU A 30 5.86 12.91 5.85
C GLU A 30 5.73 11.67 4.98
N GLU A 31 5.59 10.49 5.60
CA GLU A 31 5.18 9.31 4.85
C GLU A 31 3.85 9.71 4.24
N GLU A 32 3.88 10.14 2.98
CA GLU A 32 2.69 10.48 2.23
C GLU A 32 1.79 9.26 2.38
N ASP A 33 0.66 9.46 3.06
CA ASP A 33 -0.43 8.50 3.15
C ASP A 33 -0.95 8.30 1.71
N GLU A 34 -0.18 7.62 0.87
CA GLU A 34 -0.48 7.46 -0.54
C GLU A 34 -1.84 6.78 -0.64
N ASP A 35 -2.77 7.49 -1.29
CA ASP A 35 -4.07 6.92 -1.63
C ASP A 35 -3.88 5.68 -2.50
N LEU A 36 -4.79 4.72 -2.36
CA LEU A 36 -4.78 3.55 -3.21
C LEU A 36 -4.86 3.99 -4.68
N PRO A 37 -4.17 3.31 -5.61
CA PRO A 37 -4.12 3.74 -7.00
C PRO A 37 -5.52 3.80 -7.63
N MET A 38 -5.74 4.79 -8.49
CA MET A 38 -6.97 4.91 -9.26
C MET A 38 -6.87 4.08 -10.55
N VAL A 39 -7.96 3.44 -10.92
CA VAL A 39 -8.09 2.55 -12.09
C VAL A 39 -8.94 3.17 -13.20
N GLY A 40 -9.51 4.34 -12.97
CA GLY A 40 -10.25 5.11 -13.96
C GLY A 40 -11.71 4.64 -14.12
N HIS A 41 -12.25 3.98 -13.11
CA HIS A 41 -13.64 3.58 -13.03
C HIS A 41 -14.24 4.12 -11.73
N ALA A 42 -15.17 5.08 -11.85
CA ALA A 42 -15.60 5.92 -10.73
C ALA A 42 -16.08 5.14 -9.49
N VAL A 43 -16.74 3.99 -9.66
CA VAL A 43 -17.19 3.17 -8.54
C VAL A 43 -16.03 2.46 -7.85
N MET A 44 -15.07 1.91 -8.62
CA MET A 44 -13.91 1.20 -8.06
C MET A 44 -12.94 2.20 -7.41
N ASP A 45 -12.73 3.35 -8.04
CA ASP A 45 -11.95 4.46 -7.49
C ASP A 45 -12.53 4.95 -6.15
N ALA A 46 -13.86 5.03 -6.02
CA ALA A 46 -14.52 5.37 -4.77
C ALA A 46 -14.35 4.30 -3.69
N GLU A 47 -14.43 3.02 -4.07
CA GLU A 47 -14.18 1.89 -3.16
C GLU A 47 -12.73 1.87 -2.67
N HIS A 48 -11.75 2.08 -3.55
CA HIS A 48 -10.33 2.19 -3.21
C HIS A 48 -10.09 3.34 -2.23
N SER A 49 -10.65 4.52 -2.50
CA SER A 49 -10.52 5.66 -1.60
C SER A 49 -11.13 5.37 -0.22
N ALA A 50 -12.33 4.79 -0.18
CA ALA A 50 -13.01 4.44 1.07
C ALA A 50 -12.25 3.37 1.86
N LEU A 51 -11.71 2.35 1.19
CA LEU A 51 -10.94 1.28 1.81
C LEU A 51 -9.61 1.80 2.37
N GLY A 52 -8.88 2.60 1.60
CA GLY A 52 -7.64 3.23 2.04
C GLY A 52 -7.85 4.10 3.29
N ALA A 53 -8.92 4.89 3.30
CA ALA A 53 -9.30 5.69 4.45
C ALA A 53 -9.69 4.84 5.67
N ALA A 54 -10.44 3.76 5.48
CA ALA A 54 -10.84 2.85 6.56
C ALA A 54 -9.62 2.15 7.19
N LEU A 55 -8.68 1.68 6.38
CA LEU A 55 -7.45 1.04 6.84
C LEU A 55 -6.55 2.03 7.59
N ARG A 56 -6.30 3.23 7.05
CA ARG A 56 -5.50 4.26 7.74
C ARG A 56 -6.16 4.76 9.03
N GLY A 57 -7.49 4.87 9.03
CA GLY A 57 -8.27 5.28 10.19
C GLY A 57 -8.38 4.22 11.28
N ALA A 58 -7.95 2.99 11.02
CA ALA A 58 -8.01 1.91 12.00
C ALA A 58 -6.97 2.14 13.11
N THR A 59 -7.44 2.45 14.32
CA THR A 59 -6.60 2.66 15.51
C THR A 59 -6.78 1.56 16.57
N THR A 60 -7.71 0.63 16.34
CA THR A 60 -8.02 -0.47 17.27
C THR A 60 -8.16 -1.79 16.52
N PRO A 61 -8.01 -2.95 17.18
CA PRO A 61 -8.25 -4.25 16.55
C PRO A 61 -9.66 -4.38 15.95
N ALA A 62 -10.67 -3.79 16.61
CA ALA A 62 -12.04 -3.78 16.10
C ALA A 62 -12.20 -2.91 14.84
N ALA A 63 -11.56 -1.74 14.81
CA ALA A 63 -11.56 -0.88 13.62
C ALA A 63 -10.82 -1.54 12.45
N LEU A 64 -9.71 -2.23 12.71
CA LEU A 64 -9.02 -3.02 11.67
C LEU A 64 -9.94 -4.12 11.13
N ALA A 65 -10.61 -4.89 12.01
CA ALA A 65 -11.53 -5.93 11.58
C ALA A 65 -12.69 -5.38 10.71
N ALA A 66 -13.21 -4.20 11.04
CA ALA A 66 -14.23 -3.53 10.22
C ALA A 66 -13.69 -3.11 8.84
N ALA A 67 -12.47 -2.55 8.78
CA ALA A 67 -11.82 -2.22 7.51
C ALA A 67 -11.53 -3.47 6.66
N VAL A 68 -11.18 -4.59 7.29
CA VAL A 68 -10.99 -5.89 6.61
C VAL A 68 -12.32 -6.43 6.06
N ALA A 69 -13.44 -6.25 6.76
CA ALA A 69 -14.75 -6.61 6.22
C ALA A 69 -15.11 -5.78 4.97
N GLN A 70 -14.81 -4.47 4.97
CA GLN A 70 -14.99 -3.63 3.79
C GLN A 70 -14.07 -4.07 2.62
N MET A 71 -12.86 -4.53 2.92
CA MET A 71 -11.96 -5.11 1.92
C MET A 71 -12.55 -6.37 1.28
N GLU A 72 -13.17 -7.24 2.08
CA GLU A 72 -13.84 -8.45 1.57
C GLU A 72 -15.03 -8.13 0.66
N GLU A 73 -15.83 -7.11 1.03
CA GLU A 73 -16.94 -6.61 0.21
C GLU A 73 -16.45 -6.08 -1.14
N HIS A 74 -15.38 -5.28 -1.13
CA HIS A 74 -14.74 -4.76 -2.33
C HIS A 74 -14.24 -5.91 -3.23
N PHE A 75 -13.48 -6.86 -2.70
CA PHE A 75 -13.00 -8.02 -3.47
C PHE A 75 -14.14 -8.84 -4.09
N ALA A 76 -15.24 -9.04 -3.36
CA ALA A 76 -16.39 -9.76 -3.87
C ALA A 76 -17.08 -9.00 -5.02
N HIS A 77 -17.12 -7.67 -4.95
CA HIS A 77 -17.66 -6.84 -6.01
C HIS A 77 -16.81 -6.90 -7.28
N GLU A 78 -15.49 -6.77 -7.17
CA GLU A 78 -14.58 -6.89 -8.32
C GLU A 78 -14.68 -8.26 -9.00
N GLU A 79 -14.68 -9.34 -8.22
CA GLU A 79 -14.80 -10.71 -8.75
C GLU A 79 -16.15 -10.92 -9.47
N ALA A 80 -17.21 -10.25 -9.03
CA ALA A 80 -18.49 -10.23 -9.72
C ALA A 80 -18.40 -9.44 -11.03
N LEU A 81 -17.83 -8.23 -11.02
CA LEU A 81 -17.64 -7.43 -12.23
C LEU A 81 -16.84 -8.17 -13.30
N MET A 82 -15.73 -8.80 -12.92
CA MET A 82 -14.89 -9.58 -13.85
C MET A 82 -15.66 -10.74 -14.48
N ARG A 83 -16.50 -11.42 -13.70
CA ARG A 83 -17.34 -12.51 -14.19
C ARG A 83 -18.43 -12.01 -15.14
N ASP A 84 -19.08 -10.90 -14.80
CA ASP A 84 -20.16 -10.33 -15.62
C ASP A 84 -19.66 -9.87 -16.99
N VAL A 85 -18.43 -9.36 -17.08
CA VAL A 85 -17.82 -8.96 -18.35
C VAL A 85 -17.01 -10.08 -19.03
N GLY A 86 -16.96 -11.27 -18.43
CA GLY A 86 -16.22 -12.42 -18.94
C GLY A 86 -14.69 -12.22 -19.00
N PHE A 87 -14.14 -11.34 -18.16
CA PHE A 87 -12.71 -11.07 -18.14
C PHE A 87 -11.92 -12.29 -17.64
N GLY A 88 -10.83 -12.61 -18.34
CA GLY A 88 -9.94 -13.69 -17.93
C GLY A 88 -10.52 -15.10 -18.08
N GLY A 89 -11.57 -15.29 -18.87
CA GLY A 89 -12.13 -16.59 -19.24
C GLY A 89 -13.44 -16.94 -18.55
N SER A 90 -14.26 -17.77 -19.22
CA SER A 90 -15.56 -18.25 -18.72
C SER A 90 -15.39 -19.25 -17.57
N ASP A 91 -16.43 -19.38 -16.73
CA ASP A 91 -16.54 -20.32 -15.59
C ASP A 91 -16.45 -21.84 -15.96
N GLY A 92 -15.87 -22.21 -17.10
CA GLY A 92 -15.75 -23.59 -17.59
C GLY A 92 -14.55 -23.87 -18.49
N GLY A 93 -13.58 -22.96 -18.58
CA GLY A 93 -12.32 -23.19 -19.29
C GLY A 93 -11.28 -23.88 -18.41
N ASP A 94 -11.58 -25.08 -17.91
CA ASP A 94 -10.62 -25.92 -17.18
C ASP A 94 -9.79 -26.72 -18.19
N ASP A 95 -8.91 -26.05 -18.92
CA ASP A 95 -7.85 -26.71 -19.70
C ASP A 95 -6.50 -26.75 -18.95
N GLY A 96 -6.52 -26.36 -17.67
CA GLY A 96 -5.33 -26.24 -16.83
C GLY A 96 -4.46 -25.01 -17.13
N THR A 97 -4.92 -24.08 -17.98
CA THR A 97 -4.18 -22.85 -18.30
C THR A 97 -4.45 -21.76 -17.25
N PRO A 98 -3.41 -21.12 -16.68
CA PRO A 98 -3.58 -19.99 -15.78
C PRO A 98 -4.35 -18.85 -16.46
N SER A 99 -5.42 -18.38 -15.81
CA SER A 99 -6.26 -17.30 -16.32
C SER A 99 -6.01 -16.00 -15.55
N ALA A 100 -6.21 -14.84 -16.20
CA ALA A 100 -6.02 -13.55 -15.55
C ALA A 100 -6.95 -13.37 -14.33
N ARG A 101 -8.19 -13.86 -14.43
CA ARG A 101 -9.15 -13.87 -13.32
C ARG A 101 -8.72 -14.82 -12.19
N ALA A 102 -8.21 -16.01 -12.53
CA ALA A 102 -7.69 -16.93 -11.52
C ALA A 102 -6.50 -16.32 -10.75
N GLY A 103 -5.62 -15.62 -11.45
CA GLY A 103 -4.51 -14.88 -10.82
C GLY A 103 -4.99 -13.74 -9.90
N HIS A 104 -6.02 -13.01 -10.31
CA HIS A 104 -6.66 -11.95 -9.50
C HIS A 104 -7.22 -12.51 -8.19
N VAL A 105 -8.04 -13.55 -8.29
CA VAL A 105 -8.65 -14.22 -7.12
C VAL A 105 -7.59 -14.79 -6.18
N ALA A 106 -6.52 -15.40 -6.73
CA ALA A 106 -5.43 -15.92 -5.91
C ALA A 106 -4.69 -14.81 -5.15
N ASP A 107 -4.56 -13.61 -5.73
CA ASP A 107 -3.97 -12.48 -5.02
C ASP A 107 -4.91 -11.91 -3.95
N HIS A 108 -6.23 -11.87 -4.20
CA HIS A 108 -7.21 -11.59 -3.15
C HIS A 108 -7.09 -12.54 -1.96
N GLU A 109 -6.99 -13.85 -2.20
CA GLU A 109 -6.79 -14.85 -1.15
C GLU A 109 -5.52 -14.58 -0.34
N ARG A 110 -4.40 -14.27 -1.01
CA ARG A 110 -3.15 -13.88 -0.33
C ARG A 110 -3.32 -12.66 0.58
N ILE A 111 -4.08 -11.65 0.13
CA ILE A 111 -4.31 -10.42 0.90
C ILE A 111 -5.28 -10.68 2.06
N ARG A 112 -6.32 -11.51 1.85
CA ARG A 112 -7.23 -11.98 2.91
C ARG A 112 -6.45 -12.68 4.02
N ASP A 113 -5.54 -13.58 3.67
CA ASP A 113 -4.69 -14.28 4.65
C ASP A 113 -3.80 -13.31 5.44
N LEU A 114 -3.19 -12.34 4.76
CA LEU A 114 -2.38 -11.30 5.39
C LEU A 114 -3.20 -10.48 6.40
N ALA A 115 -4.39 -10.03 5.99
CA ALA A 115 -5.28 -9.23 6.80
C ALA A 115 -5.85 -10.01 8.00
N ALA A 116 -6.26 -11.26 7.80
CA ALA A 116 -6.71 -12.14 8.86
C ALA A 116 -5.60 -12.37 9.90
N ALA A 117 -4.37 -12.60 9.45
CA ALA A 117 -3.22 -12.74 10.34
C ALA A 117 -2.94 -11.46 11.15
N ALA A 118 -3.07 -10.28 10.52
CA ALA A 118 -2.95 -8.99 11.20
C ALA A 118 -4.02 -8.79 12.27
N VAL A 119 -5.29 -9.07 11.96
CA VAL A 119 -6.40 -8.99 12.93
C VAL A 119 -6.16 -9.93 14.10
N MET A 120 -5.76 -11.18 13.86
CA MET A 120 -5.45 -12.14 14.92
C MET A 120 -4.33 -11.65 15.84
N ARG A 121 -3.23 -11.11 15.27
CA ARG A 121 -2.14 -10.53 16.06
C ARG A 121 -2.62 -9.35 16.90
N ALA A 122 -3.40 -8.45 16.30
CA ALA A 122 -3.90 -7.26 16.96
C ALA A 122 -4.85 -7.60 18.13
N VAL A 123 -5.72 -8.58 17.94
CA VAL A 123 -6.62 -9.09 19.01
C VAL A 123 -5.82 -9.75 20.12
N ALA A 124 -4.85 -10.62 19.79
CA ALA A 124 -4.04 -11.32 20.79
C ALA A 124 -3.16 -10.37 21.61
N ALA A 125 -2.68 -9.28 21.01
CA ALA A 125 -1.89 -8.25 21.67
C ALA A 125 -2.72 -7.15 22.34
N GLU A 126 -4.05 -7.14 22.13
CA GLU A 126 -4.96 -6.04 22.49
C GLU A 126 -4.50 -4.66 21.95
N ALA A 127 -3.70 -4.67 20.88
CA ALA A 127 -3.05 -3.49 20.32
C ALA A 127 -2.80 -3.68 18.83
N LEU A 128 -3.03 -2.62 18.05
CA LEU A 128 -2.79 -2.62 16.62
C LEU A 128 -1.37 -2.13 16.32
N ALA A 129 -0.58 -2.94 15.62
CA ALA A 129 0.73 -2.53 15.15
C ALA A 129 0.58 -1.68 13.86
N PRO A 130 1.17 -0.47 13.78
CA PRO A 130 1.12 0.34 12.56
C PRO A 130 1.69 -0.38 11.33
N SER A 131 2.67 -1.27 11.52
CA SER A 131 3.24 -2.10 10.45
C SER A 131 2.23 -3.05 9.81
N ASP A 132 1.23 -3.51 10.56
CA ASP A 132 0.20 -4.40 10.02
C ASP A 132 -0.73 -3.65 9.05
N VAL A 133 -1.14 -2.44 9.42
CA VAL A 133 -1.93 -1.55 8.54
C VAL A 133 -1.15 -1.19 7.28
N LYS A 134 0.11 -0.77 7.44
CA LYS A 134 0.99 -0.44 6.30
C LYS A 134 1.19 -1.64 5.36
N ALA A 135 1.35 -2.85 5.90
CA ALA A 135 1.51 -4.05 5.08
C ALA A 135 0.26 -4.38 4.25
N ILE A 136 -0.94 -4.22 4.83
CA ILE A 136 -2.20 -4.42 4.10
C ILE A 136 -2.36 -3.35 3.01
N LEU A 137 -2.17 -2.08 3.34
CA LEU A 137 -2.25 -0.98 2.37
C LEU A 137 -1.27 -1.17 1.21
N ALA A 138 -0.02 -1.53 1.50
CA ALA A 138 0.97 -1.80 0.47
C ALA A 138 0.57 -2.99 -0.43
N ALA A 139 -0.01 -4.04 0.16
CA ALA A 139 -0.47 -5.20 -0.59
C ALA A 139 -1.65 -4.88 -1.50
N VAL A 140 -2.62 -4.09 -1.03
CA VAL A 140 -3.75 -3.63 -1.85
C VAL A 140 -3.26 -2.66 -2.94
N ALA A 141 -2.37 -1.74 -2.63
CA ALA A 141 -1.82 -0.84 -3.64
C ALA A 141 -1.03 -1.59 -4.74
N ASP A 142 -0.29 -2.65 -4.37
CA ASP A 142 0.37 -3.51 -5.37
C ASP A 142 -0.63 -4.30 -6.19
N HIS A 143 -1.67 -4.84 -5.55
CA HIS A 143 -2.78 -5.51 -6.22
C HIS A 143 -3.40 -4.62 -7.29
N THR A 144 -3.79 -3.41 -6.91
CA THR A 144 -4.42 -2.47 -7.83
C THR A 144 -3.56 -2.13 -9.03
N ARG A 145 -2.27 -1.89 -8.83
CA ARG A 145 -1.35 -1.62 -9.95
C ARG A 145 -1.22 -2.80 -10.92
N ARG A 146 -1.28 -4.02 -10.41
CA ARG A 146 -0.94 -5.23 -11.17
C ARG A 146 -2.14 -5.94 -11.77
N TYR A 147 -3.30 -5.83 -11.13
CA TYR A 147 -4.49 -6.61 -11.46
C TYR A 147 -5.66 -5.70 -11.83
N ASP A 148 -6.07 -4.75 -10.98
CA ASP A 148 -7.28 -3.96 -11.21
C ASP A 148 -7.20 -3.13 -12.50
N THR A 149 -6.03 -2.57 -12.77
CA THR A 149 -5.76 -1.83 -14.01
C THR A 149 -5.95 -2.68 -15.28
N LEU A 150 -5.87 -4.01 -15.19
CA LEU A 150 -6.01 -4.90 -16.35
C LEU A 150 -7.46 -5.07 -16.79
N TYR A 151 -8.40 -5.13 -15.83
CA TYR A 151 -9.81 -5.40 -16.12
C TYR A 151 -10.67 -4.13 -16.14
N ALA A 152 -10.24 -3.05 -15.50
CA ALA A 152 -10.99 -1.79 -15.46
C ALA A 152 -11.41 -1.25 -16.85
N PRO A 153 -10.57 -1.29 -17.91
CA PRO A 153 -10.99 -0.89 -19.24
C PRO A 153 -12.10 -1.77 -19.83
N ALA A 154 -12.09 -3.07 -19.54
CA ALA A 154 -13.10 -4.01 -20.01
C ALA A 154 -14.46 -3.74 -19.33
N VAL A 155 -14.44 -3.44 -18.03
CA VAL A 155 -15.65 -3.06 -17.27
C VAL A 155 -16.20 -1.70 -17.73
N ALA A 156 -15.34 -0.72 -17.94
CA ALA A 156 -15.75 0.58 -18.46
C ALA A 156 -16.39 0.47 -19.85
N ALA A 157 -15.85 -0.38 -20.73
CA ALA A 157 -16.42 -0.63 -22.06
C ALA A 157 -17.79 -1.33 -21.98
N ALA A 158 -17.97 -2.28 -21.06
CA ALA A 158 -19.21 -3.03 -20.90
C ALA A 158 -20.35 -2.19 -20.29
N THR A 159 -20.03 -1.20 -19.47
CA THR A 159 -21.02 -0.35 -18.76
C THR A 159 -21.37 0.94 -19.51
N ALA A 160 -20.65 1.27 -20.59
CA ALA A 160 -20.92 2.41 -21.46
C ALA A 160 -21.91 2.11 -22.61
N ALA A 161 -22.30 0.84 -22.80
CA ALA A 161 -23.18 0.36 -23.87
C ALA A 161 -24.64 0.22 -23.40
#